data_AF-A0A2K3M376-F1
#
_entry.id   AF-A0A2K3M376-F1
#
_cell.length_a   1.000
_cell.length_b   1.000
_cell.length_c   1.000
_cell.angle_alpha   90.00
_cell.angle_beta   90.00
_cell.angle_gamma   90.00
#
_symmetry.space_group_name_H-M   'P 1'
#
loop_
_entity.id
_entity.type
_entity.pdbx_description
1 polymer ?
#
loop_
_entity_poly.entity_id
_entity_poly.type
_entity_poly.pdbx_seq_one_letter_code
_entity_poly.pdbx_strand_id
1 'polypeptide(L)'
;AEKTLVLSTLIQKTNAQEMKWIIMIILKDLKLGFSEKSIFHEFHPDAEDLFNVTCDLKLVCEKLRDRNQRHKRQDIEIGKAVRPQLAKRVANAAQAWKKVCFT
;
A
#
# COMPACT_ATOMS: atom_id res chain seq x y z
N ALA A 1 26.59 -3.28 16.73
CA ALA A 1 26.61 -4.53 17.52
C ALA A 1 25.23 -5.20 17.54
N GLU A 2 24.19 -4.54 18.06
CA GLU A 2 22.84 -5.12 18.20
C GLU A 2 22.21 -5.57 16.87
N LYS A 3 22.18 -4.72 15.84
CA LYS A 3 21.63 -5.07 14.52
C LYS A 3 22.34 -6.27 13.88
N THR A 4 23.66 -6.38 14.08
CA THR A 4 24.46 -7.51 13.58
C THR A 4 24.06 -8.81 14.25
N LEU A 5 23.76 -8.78 15.56
CA LEU A 5 23.28 -9.94 16.30
C LEU A 5 21.89 -10.39 15.81
N VAL A 6 20.98 -9.44 15.55
CA VAL A 6 19.65 -9.74 14.98
C VAL A 6 19.78 -10.40 13.61
N LEU A 7 20.60 -9.84 12.71
CA LEU A 7 20.82 -10.40 11.38
C LEU A 7 21.48 -11.78 11.44
N SER A 8 22.47 -11.97 12.32
CA SER A 8 23.11 -13.27 12.52
C SER A 8 22.12 -14.33 13.02
N THR A 9 21.22 -13.94 13.92
CA THR A 9 20.15 -14.82 14.42
C THR A 9 19.19 -15.21 13.29
N LEU A 10 18.82 -14.27 12.41
CA LEU A 10 17.99 -14.58 11.23
C LEU A 10 18.70 -15.58 10.32
N ILE A 11 19.99 -15.39 10.03
CA ILE A 11 20.78 -16.29 9.18
C ILE A 11 20.81 -17.72 9.75
N GLN A 12 20.92 -17.87 11.06
CA GLN A 12 20.98 -19.18 11.70
C GLN A 12 19.61 -19.87 11.80
N LYS A 13 18.50 -19.12 11.76
CA LYS A 13 17.15 -19.65 12.03
C LYS A 13 16.26 -19.83 10.79
N THR A 14 16.71 -19.39 9.61
CA THR A 14 15.89 -19.42 8.40
C THR A 14 16.54 -20.27 7.31
N ASN A 15 15.73 -20.92 6.49
CA ASN A 15 16.23 -21.60 5.30
C ASN A 15 16.57 -20.60 4.17
N ALA A 16 17.15 -21.09 3.08
CA ALA A 16 17.59 -20.26 1.95
C ALA A 16 16.45 -19.45 1.29
N GLN A 17 15.24 -20.03 1.21
CA GLN A 17 14.09 -19.36 0.62
C GLN A 17 13.55 -18.26 1.53
N GLU A 18 13.41 -18.53 2.83
CA GLU A 18 13.00 -17.55 3.84
C GLU A 18 13.99 -16.38 3.90
N MET A 19 15.29 -16.68 3.95
CA MET A 19 16.34 -15.65 3.98
C MET A 19 16.30 -14.76 2.75
N LYS A 20 16.07 -15.33 1.55
CA LYS A 20 15.88 -14.56 0.32
C LYS A 20 14.75 -13.54 0.47
N TRP A 21 13.58 -13.97 0.96
CA TRP A 21 12.44 -13.07 1.16
C TRP A 21 12.70 -12.01 2.22
N ILE A 22 13.33 -12.38 3.34
CA ILE A 22 13.69 -11.44 4.41
C ILE A 22 14.64 -10.35 3.90
N ILE A 23 15.67 -10.72 3.13
CA ILE A 23 16.59 -9.76 2.53
C ILE A 23 15.84 -8.80 1.60
N MET A 24 14.92 -9.32 0.77
CA MET A 24 14.12 -8.49 -0.13
C MET A 24 13.19 -7.52 0.63
N ILE A 25 12.64 -7.93 1.78
CA ILE A 25 11.85 -7.06 2.67
C ILE A 25 12.74 -5.95 3.28
N ILE A 26 13.91 -6.30 3.80
CA ILE A 26 14.84 -5.35 4.43
C ILE A 26 15.33 -4.31 3.41
N LEU A 27 15.66 -4.75 2.21
CA LEU A 27 16.09 -3.88 1.11
C LEU A 27 14.93 -3.11 0.46
N LYS A 28 13.67 -3.44 0.83
CA LYS A 28 12.44 -2.89 0.23
C LYS A 28 12.36 -3.11 -1.28
N ASP A 29 12.88 -4.23 -1.77
CA ASP A 29 12.86 -4.62 -3.18
C ASP A 29 12.33 -6.05 -3.33
N LEU A 30 10.99 -6.18 -3.31
CA LEU A 30 10.31 -7.47 -3.35
C LEU A 30 10.22 -8.09 -4.75
N LYS A 31 10.47 -7.32 -5.82
CA LYS A 31 10.42 -7.78 -7.23
C LYS A 31 9.16 -8.60 -7.60
N LEU A 32 8.03 -8.31 -6.96
CA LEU A 32 6.79 -9.08 -7.13
C LEU A 32 5.97 -8.66 -8.36
N GLY A 33 6.25 -7.49 -8.94
CA GLY A 33 5.53 -7.00 -10.13
C GLY A 33 4.07 -6.60 -9.90
N PHE A 34 3.58 -6.64 -8.65
CA PHE A 34 2.22 -6.23 -8.30
C PHE A 34 2.19 -4.81 -7.74
N SER A 35 1.09 -4.10 -8.03
CA SER A 35 0.80 -2.81 -7.41
C SER A 35 0.09 -3.00 -6.07
N GLU A 36 0.26 -2.06 -5.15
CA GLU A 36 -0.50 -2.00 -3.90
C GLU A 36 -2.02 -2.06 -4.15
N LYS A 37 -2.50 -1.40 -5.20
CA LYS A 37 -3.90 -1.41 -5.62
C LYS A 37 -4.41 -2.81 -5.96
N SER A 38 -3.59 -3.61 -6.65
CA SER A 38 -3.92 -5.00 -6.97
C SER A 38 -4.08 -5.84 -5.70
N ILE A 39 -3.21 -5.62 -4.71
CA ILE A 39 -3.26 -6.32 -3.42
C ILE A 39 -4.53 -5.91 -2.66
N PHE A 40 -4.86 -4.62 -2.60
CA PHE A 40 -6.08 -4.15 -1.95
C PHE A 40 -7.34 -4.74 -2.56
N HIS A 41 -7.43 -4.77 -3.89
CA HIS A 41 -8.60 -5.30 -4.58
C HIS A 41 -8.81 -6.79 -4.30
N GLU A 42 -7.73 -7.57 -4.24
CA GLU A 42 -7.81 -8.99 -3.89
C GLU A 42 -8.15 -9.20 -2.41
N PHE A 43 -7.61 -8.36 -1.53
CA PHE A 43 -7.85 -8.44 -0.10
C PHE A 43 -9.31 -8.11 0.26
N HIS A 44 -9.79 -6.93 -0.13
CA HIS A 44 -11.13 -6.46 0.19
C HIS A 44 -11.57 -5.32 -0.75
N PRO A 45 -12.83 -5.31 -1.25
CA PRO A 45 -13.30 -4.27 -2.18
C PRO A 45 -13.18 -2.84 -1.63
N ASP A 46 -13.39 -2.65 -0.32
CA ASP A 46 -13.29 -1.34 0.37
C ASP A 46 -11.87 -0.96 0.84
N ALA A 47 -10.85 -1.81 0.62
CA ALA A 47 -9.52 -1.57 1.19
C ALA A 47 -8.82 -0.33 0.63
N GLU A 48 -8.91 -0.11 -0.69
CA GLU A 48 -8.28 1.05 -1.32
C GLU A 48 -8.88 2.37 -0.79
N ASP A 49 -10.21 2.43 -0.66
CA ASP A 49 -10.91 3.61 -0.18
C ASP A 49 -10.57 3.93 1.28
N LEU A 50 -10.55 2.92 2.15
CA LEU A 50 -10.20 3.09 3.56
C LEU A 50 -8.73 3.50 3.72
N PHE A 51 -7.83 2.94 2.91
CA PHE A 51 -6.42 3.32 2.94
C PHE A 51 -6.21 4.76 2.47
N ASN A 52 -6.94 5.22 1.44
CA ASN A 52 -6.80 6.57 0.93
C ASN A 52 -7.13 7.66 1.96
N VAL A 53 -8.02 7.38 2.93
CA VAL A 53 -8.42 8.35 3.97
C VAL A 53 -7.68 8.18 5.30
N THR A 54 -6.91 7.11 5.49
CA THR A 54 -6.20 6.84 6.76
C THR A 54 -4.69 6.69 6.63
N CYS A 55 -4.19 6.29 5.45
CA CYS A 55 -2.82 5.86 5.22
C CYS A 55 -2.30 4.82 6.24
N ASP A 56 -3.19 4.03 6.83
CA ASP A 56 -2.87 3.04 7.86
C ASP A 56 -3.25 1.64 7.39
N LEU A 57 -2.23 0.88 6.93
CA LEU A 57 -2.43 -0.48 6.44
C LEU A 57 -2.88 -1.44 7.56
N LYS A 58 -2.42 -1.23 8.79
CA LYS A 58 -2.80 -2.08 9.92
C LYS A 58 -4.28 -1.93 10.21
N LEU A 59 -4.77 -0.69 10.27
CA LEU A 59 -6.18 -0.39 10.44
C LEU A 59 -7.03 -1.03 9.33
N VAL A 60 -6.58 -0.97 8.07
CA VAL A 60 -7.27 -1.61 6.95
C VAL A 60 -7.39 -3.12 7.16
N CYS A 61 -6.29 -3.79 7.51
CA CYS A 61 -6.30 -5.23 7.74
C CYS A 61 -7.15 -5.66 8.96
N GLU A 62 -7.16 -4.86 10.03
CA GLU A 62 -7.96 -5.14 11.23
C GLU A 62 -9.45 -4.89 11.00
N LYS A 63 -9.79 -3.80 10.31
CA LYS A 63 -11.19 -3.38 10.10
C LYS A 63 -11.90 -4.16 9.00
N LEU A 64 -11.17 -4.56 7.95
CA LEU A 64 -11.72 -5.25 6.77
C LEU A 64 -11.35 -6.73 6.73
N ARG A 65 -11.34 -7.39 7.90
CA ARG A 65 -10.92 -8.79 8.02
C ARG A 65 -11.85 -9.76 7.31
N ASP A 66 -13.16 -9.48 7.26
CA ASP A 66 -14.13 -10.26 6.51
C ASP A 66 -14.37 -9.63 5.13
N ARG A 67 -13.93 -10.32 4.07
CA ARG A 67 -14.09 -9.88 2.67
C ARG A 67 -15.55 -9.69 2.24
N ASN A 68 -16.49 -10.39 2.87
CA ASN A 68 -17.90 -10.36 2.48
C ASN A 68 -18.67 -9.23 3.16
N GLN A 69 -18.10 -8.62 4.20
CA GLN A 69 -18.75 -7.55 4.95
C GLN A 69 -18.37 -6.19 4.36
N ARG A 70 -19.37 -5.47 3.83
CA ARG A 70 -19.14 -4.09 3.36
C ARG A 70 -19.19 -3.11 4.53
N HIS A 71 -18.26 -2.17 4.54
CA HIS A 71 -18.19 -1.12 5.55
C HIS A 71 -18.66 0.21 4.98
N LYS A 72 -19.26 1.04 5.84
CA LYS A 72 -19.57 2.43 5.46
C LYS A 72 -18.27 3.16 5.16
N ARG A 73 -18.29 3.98 4.11
CA ARG A 73 -17.17 4.86 3.77
C ARG A 73 -16.81 5.71 4.98
N GLN A 74 -15.53 5.74 5.31
CA GLN A 74 -15.00 6.58 6.38
C GLN A 74 -14.61 7.94 5.81
N ASP A 75 -14.96 8.99 6.54
CA ASP A 75 -14.55 10.35 6.21
C ASP A 75 -13.16 10.66 6.76
N ILE A 76 -12.58 11.76 6.27
CA ILE A 76 -11.27 12.24 6.70
C ILE A 76 -11.36 12.69 8.16
N GLU A 77 -10.38 12.28 8.96
CA GLU A 77 -10.25 12.69 10.36
C GLU A 77 -9.06 13.63 10.54
N ILE A 78 -9.26 14.67 11.35
CA ILE A 78 -8.20 15.64 11.66
C ILE A 78 -7.06 14.92 12.41
N GLY A 79 -5.82 15.22 12.03
CA GLY A 79 -4.63 14.61 12.64
C GLY A 79 -4.25 13.24 12.07
N LYS A 80 -5.04 12.71 11.13
CA LYS A 80 -4.66 11.52 10.35
C LYS A 80 -4.14 11.91 8.97
N ALA A 81 -3.14 11.18 8.51
CA ALA A 81 -2.64 11.34 7.16
C ALA A 81 -3.68 10.84 6.16
N VAL A 82 -3.75 11.52 5.01
CA VAL A 82 -4.56 11.13 3.87
C VAL A 82 -3.67 11.01 2.65
N ARG A 83 -4.06 10.16 1.70
CA ARG A 83 -3.33 10.04 0.46
C ARG A 83 -3.54 11.33 -0.35
N PRO A 84 -2.46 12.06 -0.71
CA PRO A 84 -2.61 13.29 -1.45
C PRO A 84 -3.14 13.03 -2.86
N GLN A 85 -3.95 13.96 -3.37
CA GLN A 85 -4.37 13.93 -4.77
C GLN A 85 -3.17 14.24 -5.67
N LEU A 86 -2.95 13.38 -6.67
CA LEU A 86 -1.86 13.55 -7.63
C LEU A 86 -2.38 14.18 -8.92
N ALA A 87 -1.58 15.08 -9.50
CA ALA A 87 -1.87 15.67 -10.80
C ALA A 87 -1.38 14.78 -11.94
N LYS A 88 -2.20 14.62 -12.98
CA LYS A 88 -1.77 13.97 -14.22
C LYS A 88 -0.96 14.95 -15.05
N ARG A 89 0.24 14.57 -15.47
CA ARG A 89 1.04 15.37 -16.42
C ARG A 89 0.32 15.49 -17.77
N VAL A 90 0.32 16.70 -18.32
CA VAL A 90 -0.23 17.05 -19.65
C VAL A 90 0.82 17.84 -20.42
N ALA A 91 0.86 17.67 -21.75
CA ALA A 91 1.91 18.30 -22.56
C ALA A 91 1.61 19.77 -22.87
N ASN A 92 0.34 20.15 -23.01
CA ASN A 92 -0.08 21.51 -23.30
C ASN A 92 -1.51 21.82 -22.81
N ALA A 93 -1.86 23.10 -22.80
CA ALA A 93 -3.15 23.60 -22.31
C ALA A 93 -4.34 23.06 -23.12
N ALA A 94 -4.22 22.87 -24.43
CA ALA A 94 -5.30 22.34 -25.25
C ALA A 94 -5.65 20.89 -24.86
N GLN A 95 -4.64 20.04 -24.64
CA GLN A 95 -4.84 18.67 -24.15
C GLN A 95 -5.40 18.64 -22.73
N ALA A 96 -5.00 19.59 -21.87
CA ALA A 96 -5.55 19.74 -20.53
C ALA A 96 -7.04 20.07 -20.60
N TRP A 97 -7.42 21.07 -21.40
CA TRP A 97 -8.81 21.48 -21.56
C TRP A 97 -9.69 20.37 -22.11
N LYS A 98 -9.19 19.58 -23.07
CA LYS A 98 -9.94 18.43 -23.58
C LYS A 98 -10.26 17.40 -22.50
N LYS A 99 -9.35 17.18 -21.55
CA LYS A 99 -9.54 16.23 -20.44
C LYS A 99 -10.42 16.75 -19.31
N VAL A 100 -10.54 18.06 -19.16
CA VAL A 100 -11.39 18.67 -18.12
C VAL A 100 -12.82 18.85 -18.61
N CYS A 101 -13.01 19.24 -19.88
CA CYS A 101 -14.32 19.60 -20.41
C CYS A 101 -15.07 18.44 -21.10
N PHE A 102 -14.42 17.31 -21.41
CA PHE A 102 -15.02 16.19 -22.15
C PHE A 102 -14.83 14.81 -21.50
N THR A 103 -14.71 14.76 -20.18
CA THR A 103 -14.89 13.54 -19.37
C THR A 103 -16.24 13.58 -18.69
#